data_AF-A0A4Q2Z8D6-F1
#
_entry.id   AF-A0A4Q2Z8D6-F1
#
_cell.length_a   1.000
_cell.length_b   1.000
_cell.length_c   1.000
_cell.angle_alpha   90.00
_cell.angle_beta   90.00
_cell.angle_gamma   90.00
#
_symmetry.space_group_name_H-M   'P 1'
#
loop_
_entity.id
_entity.type
_entity.pdbx_description
1 polymer ?
#
loop_
_entity_poly.entity_id
_entity_poly.type
_entity_poly.pdbx_seq_one_letter_code
_entity_poly.pdbx_strand_id
1 'polypeptide(L)'
;MLRPVTASFLLLAATAHAELVATFTREGTTDSRMDRIPAVAIEPGEPATPFLSPGPFQVVWKGKLVVPKRLRLVFSFEGEGKADLKIAGKDVLAREGALVGEGSKSTRLNPGEHDIEVTYNSKPDGIAAFRLFWEEASFPRQAIPSSAFKAEVTEAATQGELVRHGRMLFATQSCSKCHMDTTGFGATPMPETSEIAPILIGTGDRTSEEWLRRWIADPKALKPTTHMPDLVDASTPEGRQQSSDLAAYLMTLKTGAVAGGTPDPKLAKEGGAHFHELGCVACHNPPDKAAADPTRVPLNNVASKYLPGALVAFLKEPEAYHPYIKMPNFRMSDAEANSIAAYLTETSKGKETKIEGEFPAGDAARGAKVAEALQCGVCHAGLPMDLTKAPSQLDVVFKKDWTSSGCVAPEDKRGKSPHLNLTDKDRAALVAFSKAGPDSLSRDTASEHTERQTEALRCTSCHAMDDQQPLLNGFHSESEGLAAHLESLQHRVDQTRPQLTFTGEMLYTT
;
A
#
# COMPACT_ATOMS: atom_id res chain seq x y z
N MET A 1 -16.91 44.80 -4.71
CA MET A 1 -15.51 44.36 -4.71
C MET A 1 -15.49 42.84 -4.68
N LEU A 2 -15.37 42.22 -5.85
CA LEU A 2 -15.25 40.76 -5.98
C LEU A 2 -13.80 40.36 -5.65
N ARG A 3 -13.63 39.43 -4.70
CA ARG A 3 -12.35 38.74 -4.48
C ARG A 3 -12.31 37.48 -5.35
N PRO A 4 -11.20 37.20 -6.05
CA PRO A 4 -11.11 36.00 -6.87
C PRO A 4 -10.86 34.79 -5.97
N VAL A 5 -11.63 33.73 -6.18
CA VAL A 5 -11.34 32.39 -5.68
C VAL A 5 -10.20 31.86 -6.55
N THR A 6 -8.98 31.84 -6.02
CA THR A 6 -7.87 31.12 -6.62
C THR A 6 -8.14 29.62 -6.48
N ALA A 7 -8.49 28.98 -7.59
CA ALA A 7 -8.47 27.53 -7.71
C ALA A 7 -7.03 27.05 -7.55
N SER A 8 -6.69 26.54 -6.36
CA SER A 8 -5.47 25.76 -6.16
C SER A 8 -5.62 24.45 -6.92
N PHE A 9 -5.16 24.43 -8.18
CA PHE A 9 -4.72 23.21 -8.82
C PHE A 9 -3.51 22.72 -8.03
N LEU A 10 -3.75 21.88 -7.02
CA LEU A 10 -2.71 21.06 -6.44
C LEU A 10 -2.30 20.07 -7.52
N LEU A 11 -1.13 20.27 -8.09
CA LEU A 11 -0.42 19.24 -8.84
C LEU A 11 -0.43 17.96 -7.98
N LEU A 12 -1.10 16.91 -8.45
CA LEU A 12 -0.56 15.58 -8.22
C LEU A 12 0.89 15.65 -8.71
N ALA A 13 1.83 15.20 -7.90
CA ALA A 13 3.15 14.90 -8.40
C ALA A 13 2.96 13.80 -9.45
N ALA A 14 2.84 14.22 -10.71
CA ALA A 14 2.77 13.35 -11.86
C ALA A 14 4.15 12.73 -12.01
N THR A 15 4.37 11.62 -11.31
CA THR A 15 5.40 10.65 -11.71
C THR A 15 4.96 10.13 -13.08
N ALA A 16 5.89 10.11 -14.03
CA ALA A 16 5.62 9.72 -15.42
C ALA A 16 4.97 8.33 -15.48
N HIS A 17 3.73 8.23 -15.98
CA HIS A 17 3.11 6.95 -16.30
C HIS A 17 2.51 7.03 -17.68
N ALA A 18 3.08 6.21 -18.54
CA ALA A 18 2.55 5.89 -19.83
C ALA A 18 1.42 4.87 -19.61
N GLU A 19 0.18 5.35 -19.69
CA GLU A 19 -1.03 4.58 -19.39
C GLU A 19 -2.07 4.77 -20.49
N LEU A 20 -3.03 3.84 -20.54
CA LEU A 20 -4.23 3.91 -21.33
C LEU A 20 -5.43 4.09 -20.40
N VAL A 21 -6.45 4.82 -20.83
CA VAL A 21 -7.73 4.83 -20.14
C VAL A 21 -8.45 3.55 -20.52
N ALA A 22 -8.64 2.66 -19.56
CA ALA A 22 -9.44 1.44 -19.70
C ALA A 22 -10.86 1.70 -19.21
N THR A 23 -11.85 1.40 -20.04
CA THR A 23 -13.26 1.44 -19.66
C THR A 23 -13.88 0.07 -19.79
N PHE A 24 -14.15 -0.56 -18.66
CA PHE A 24 -14.85 -1.84 -18.55
C PHE A 24 -16.36 -1.60 -18.52
N THR A 25 -17.12 -2.41 -19.25
CA THR A 25 -18.58 -2.30 -19.37
C THR A 25 -19.22 -3.68 -19.25
N ARG A 26 -20.26 -3.77 -18.42
CA ARG A 26 -21.12 -4.94 -18.28
C ARG A 26 -22.55 -4.52 -17.97
N GLU A 27 -23.52 -4.99 -18.76
CA GLU A 27 -24.96 -4.75 -18.53
C GLU A 27 -25.32 -3.27 -18.28
N GLY A 28 -24.62 -2.35 -18.98
CA GLY A 28 -24.80 -0.90 -18.85
C GLY A 28 -24.08 -0.25 -17.66
N THR A 29 -23.51 -1.04 -16.74
CA THR A 29 -22.60 -0.54 -15.70
C THR A 29 -21.21 -0.39 -16.26
N THR A 30 -20.53 0.70 -15.91
CA THR A 30 -19.16 0.98 -16.37
C THR A 30 -18.25 1.25 -15.19
N ASP A 31 -16.98 0.87 -15.36
CA ASP A 31 -15.90 1.19 -14.45
C ASP A 31 -14.67 1.57 -15.29
N SER A 32 -14.03 2.68 -14.94
CA SER A 32 -12.88 3.20 -15.69
C SER A 32 -11.71 3.40 -14.77
N ARG A 33 -10.52 3.09 -15.28
CA ARG A 33 -9.25 3.24 -14.57
C ARG A 33 -8.11 3.48 -15.54
N MET A 34 -6.93 3.76 -15.01
CA MET A 34 -5.71 3.80 -15.82
C MET A 34 -5.09 2.40 -15.85
N ASP A 35 -4.86 1.86 -17.05
CA ASP A 35 -4.17 0.60 -17.24
C ASP A 35 -2.78 0.84 -17.84
N ARG A 36 -1.77 0.17 -17.27
CA ARG A 36 -0.37 0.23 -17.75
C ARG A 36 -0.21 -0.35 -19.16
N ILE A 37 -0.96 -1.41 -19.48
CA ILE A 37 -0.91 -2.12 -20.76
C ILE A 37 -2.31 -2.67 -21.11
N PRO A 38 -2.63 -2.86 -22.41
CA PRO A 38 -3.87 -3.50 -22.81
C PRO A 38 -3.75 -5.02 -22.70
N ALA A 39 -3.95 -5.53 -21.49
CA ALA A 39 -3.95 -6.96 -21.19
C ALA A 39 -4.95 -7.30 -20.07
N VAL A 40 -5.58 -8.47 -20.16
CA VAL A 40 -6.46 -9.01 -19.11
C VAL A 40 -6.29 -10.53 -18.99
N ALA A 41 -6.40 -11.03 -17.77
CA ALA A 41 -6.54 -12.44 -17.44
C ALA A 41 -7.59 -12.55 -16.33
N ILE A 42 -8.71 -13.21 -16.60
CA ILE A 42 -9.86 -13.36 -15.70
C ILE A 42 -10.26 -14.83 -15.68
N GLU A 43 -10.24 -15.42 -14.48
CA GLU A 43 -10.58 -16.82 -14.26
C GLU A 43 -12.11 -17.03 -14.15
N PRO A 44 -12.61 -18.27 -14.25
CA PRO A 44 -14.04 -18.55 -14.15
C PRO A 44 -14.67 -18.04 -12.84
N GLY A 45 -15.71 -17.21 -12.98
CA GLY A 45 -16.45 -16.66 -11.84
C GLY A 45 -15.84 -15.40 -11.20
N GLU A 46 -14.66 -14.96 -11.66
CA GLU A 46 -14.08 -13.68 -11.26
C GLU A 46 -14.73 -12.52 -12.02
N PRO A 47 -14.85 -11.34 -11.40
CA PRO A 47 -15.27 -10.13 -12.11
C PRO A 47 -14.08 -9.47 -12.83
N ALA A 48 -14.36 -8.76 -13.93
CA ALA A 48 -13.33 -8.02 -14.68
C ALA A 48 -12.67 -6.92 -13.84
N THR A 49 -13.47 -6.29 -12.97
CA THR A 49 -13.01 -5.34 -11.94
C THR A 49 -13.87 -5.55 -10.69
N PRO A 50 -13.42 -5.16 -9.49
CA PRO A 50 -14.22 -5.29 -8.26
C PRO A 50 -15.56 -4.53 -8.30
N PHE A 51 -15.73 -3.58 -9.22
CA PHE A 51 -16.93 -2.74 -9.33
C PHE A 51 -17.96 -3.26 -10.33
N LEU A 52 -17.66 -4.35 -11.05
CA LEU A 52 -18.60 -5.05 -11.91
C LEU A 52 -18.99 -6.39 -11.30
N SER A 53 -20.21 -6.86 -11.62
CA SER A 53 -20.60 -8.23 -11.29
C SER A 53 -19.84 -9.22 -12.20
N PRO A 54 -19.56 -10.46 -11.76
CA PRO A 54 -18.98 -11.48 -12.62
C PRO A 54 -19.83 -11.77 -13.86
N GLY A 55 -19.17 -12.15 -14.96
CA GLY A 55 -19.80 -12.52 -16.24
C GLY A 55 -19.18 -11.81 -17.45
N PRO A 56 -19.78 -11.95 -18.64
CA PRO A 56 -19.25 -11.37 -19.88
C PRO A 56 -19.16 -9.85 -19.80
N PHE A 57 -18.06 -9.31 -20.33
CA PHE A 57 -17.74 -7.88 -20.29
C PHE A 57 -17.05 -7.42 -21.58
N GLN A 58 -17.05 -6.11 -21.78
CA GLN A 58 -16.21 -5.42 -22.75
C GLN A 58 -15.23 -4.52 -22.01
N VAL A 59 -14.01 -4.40 -22.52
CA VAL A 59 -13.06 -3.36 -22.12
C VAL A 59 -12.56 -2.62 -23.36
N VAL A 60 -12.47 -1.29 -23.25
CA VAL A 60 -11.90 -0.43 -24.28
C VAL A 60 -10.74 0.34 -23.68
N TRP A 61 -9.53 0.16 -24.23
CA TRP A 61 -8.36 0.95 -23.93
C TRP A 61 -8.20 2.08 -24.94
N LYS A 62 -8.02 3.30 -24.47
CA LYS A 62 -7.79 4.49 -25.30
C LYS A 62 -6.61 5.31 -24.83
N GLY A 63 -5.86 5.86 -25.79
CA GLY A 63 -4.78 6.78 -25.53
C GLY A 63 -3.95 7.04 -26.78
N LYS A 64 -2.66 7.22 -26.58
CA LYS A 64 -1.64 7.43 -27.61
C LYS A 64 -0.60 6.31 -27.55
N LEU A 65 -0.14 5.88 -28.71
CA LEU A 65 1.08 5.13 -28.91
C LEU A 65 2.18 6.10 -29.33
N VAL A 66 3.19 6.28 -28.47
CA VAL A 66 4.34 7.14 -28.68
C VAL A 66 5.41 6.39 -29.45
N VAL A 67 5.71 6.85 -30.65
CA VAL A 67 6.69 6.25 -31.56
C VAL A 67 7.90 7.18 -31.65
N PRO A 68 9.07 6.83 -31.08
CA PRO A 68 10.21 7.75 -30.99
C PRO A 68 10.95 7.93 -32.33
N LYS A 69 10.90 6.91 -33.17
CA LYS A 69 11.53 6.88 -34.50
C LYS A 69 10.60 6.20 -35.48
N ARG A 70 10.80 6.39 -36.79
CA ARG A 70 9.97 5.72 -37.79
C ARG A 70 10.11 4.20 -37.66
N LEU A 71 8.99 3.49 -37.50
CA LEU A 71 8.94 2.03 -37.39
C LEU A 71 7.95 1.43 -38.39
N ARG A 72 8.17 0.16 -38.74
CA ARG A 72 7.25 -0.66 -39.55
C ARG A 72 6.75 -1.82 -38.70
N LEU A 73 5.71 -1.54 -37.92
CA LEU A 73 5.23 -2.43 -36.87
C LEU A 73 4.23 -3.45 -37.42
N VAL A 74 4.35 -4.68 -36.97
CA VAL A 74 3.30 -5.70 -37.07
C VAL A 74 2.73 -5.90 -35.68
N PHE A 75 1.41 -5.88 -35.56
CA PHE A 75 0.71 -6.09 -34.29
C PHE A 75 0.13 -7.49 -34.25
N SER A 76 0.09 -8.11 -33.08
CA SER A 76 -0.56 -9.41 -32.89
C SER A 76 -1.26 -9.47 -31.53
N PHE A 77 -2.23 -10.36 -31.41
CA PHE A 77 -2.93 -10.64 -30.16
C PHE A 77 -2.54 -12.02 -29.63
N GLU A 78 -2.88 -12.25 -28.37
CA GLU A 78 -2.84 -13.56 -27.72
C GLU A 78 -4.09 -13.73 -26.85
N GLY A 79 -4.50 -14.98 -26.65
CA GLY A 79 -5.65 -15.34 -25.82
C GLY A 79 -6.92 -15.70 -26.60
N GLU A 80 -8.09 -15.48 -26.00
CA GLU A 80 -9.39 -15.88 -26.53
C GLU A 80 -10.43 -14.76 -26.36
N GLY A 81 -11.42 -14.69 -27.25
CA GLY A 81 -12.50 -13.70 -27.20
C GLY A 81 -12.64 -12.96 -28.52
N LYS A 82 -13.03 -11.68 -28.48
CA LYS A 82 -13.08 -10.81 -29.66
C LYS A 82 -12.29 -9.53 -29.42
N ALA A 83 -11.29 -9.27 -30.25
CA ALA A 83 -10.40 -8.13 -30.12
C ALA A 83 -10.28 -7.32 -31.42
N ASP A 84 -10.31 -6.00 -31.30
CA ASP A 84 -10.17 -5.03 -32.38
C ASP A 84 -9.12 -3.97 -32.00
N LEU A 85 -8.15 -3.71 -32.87
CA LEU A 85 -7.12 -2.69 -32.72
C LEU A 85 -7.26 -1.64 -33.82
N LYS A 86 -7.33 -0.38 -33.40
CA LYS A 86 -7.22 0.80 -34.28
C LYS A 86 -6.00 1.63 -33.93
N ILE A 87 -5.29 2.07 -34.96
CA ILE A 87 -4.20 3.04 -34.85
C ILE A 87 -4.49 4.23 -35.78
N ALA A 88 -4.42 5.45 -35.25
CA ALA A 88 -4.75 6.68 -35.97
C ALA A 88 -6.13 6.60 -36.67
N GLY A 89 -7.11 6.02 -35.97
CA GLY A 89 -8.49 5.83 -36.45
C GLY A 89 -8.68 4.76 -37.53
N LYS A 90 -7.65 4.02 -37.91
CA LYS A 90 -7.71 2.96 -38.93
C LYS A 90 -7.71 1.58 -38.27
N ASP A 91 -8.55 0.68 -38.74
CA ASP A 91 -8.54 -0.72 -38.32
C ASP A 91 -7.22 -1.40 -38.75
N VAL A 92 -6.47 -1.90 -37.78
CA VAL A 92 -5.16 -2.54 -37.98
C VAL A 92 -5.26 -4.06 -37.85
N LEU A 93 -6.00 -4.53 -36.85
CA LEU A 93 -6.16 -5.96 -36.57
C LEU A 93 -7.51 -6.23 -35.91
N ALA A 94 -8.22 -7.26 -36.36
CA ALA A 94 -9.46 -7.75 -35.75
C ALA A 94 -9.44 -9.28 -35.72
N ARG A 95 -9.84 -9.88 -34.60
CA ARG A 95 -9.88 -11.34 -34.38
C ARG A 95 -11.04 -11.72 -33.47
N GLU A 96 -11.58 -12.92 -33.67
CA GLU A 96 -12.65 -13.51 -32.87
C GLU A 96 -12.40 -15.01 -32.68
N GLY A 97 -12.71 -15.54 -31.50
CA GLY A 97 -12.39 -16.91 -31.10
C GLY A 97 -10.98 -17.00 -30.52
N ALA A 98 -10.13 -17.87 -31.08
CA ALA A 98 -8.71 -17.89 -30.73
C ALA A 98 -8.02 -16.65 -31.34
N LEU A 99 -7.39 -15.84 -30.48
CA LEU A 99 -6.76 -14.58 -30.92
C LEU A 99 -5.34 -14.78 -31.45
N VAL A 100 -4.71 -15.91 -31.12
CA VAL A 100 -3.41 -16.31 -31.67
C VAL A 100 -3.53 -16.55 -33.18
N GLY A 101 -2.57 -16.02 -33.95
CA GLY A 101 -2.55 -16.20 -35.40
C GLY A 101 -1.60 -15.25 -36.11
N GLU A 102 -1.76 -15.12 -37.43
CA GLU A 102 -0.99 -14.18 -38.25
C GLU A 102 -1.20 -12.75 -37.75
N GLY A 103 -0.12 -11.99 -37.66
CA GLY A 103 -0.14 -10.58 -37.27
C GLY A 103 -0.85 -9.68 -38.27
N SER A 104 -0.96 -8.39 -37.93
CA SER A 104 -1.46 -7.36 -38.83
C SER A 104 -0.56 -7.20 -40.05
N LYS A 105 -1.06 -6.49 -41.07
CA LYS A 105 -0.16 -5.96 -42.11
C LYS A 105 0.86 -5.01 -41.47
N SER A 106 2.07 -4.99 -42.02
CA SER A 106 3.12 -4.06 -41.59
C SER A 106 2.63 -2.62 -41.74
N THR A 107 2.55 -1.93 -40.60
CA THR A 107 2.03 -0.57 -40.48
C THR A 107 3.19 0.39 -40.25
N ARG A 108 3.37 1.34 -41.17
CA ARG A 108 4.39 2.38 -41.05
C ARG A 108 3.89 3.50 -40.13
N LEU A 109 4.55 3.68 -39.00
CA LEU A 109 4.32 4.80 -38.08
C LEU A 109 5.52 5.76 -38.13
N ASN A 110 5.24 7.05 -38.31
CA ASN A 110 6.27 8.10 -38.23
C ASN A 110 6.51 8.49 -36.75
N PRO A 111 7.63 9.16 -36.44
CA PRO A 111 7.86 9.66 -35.08
C PRO A 111 6.71 10.56 -34.61
N GLY A 112 6.27 10.40 -33.36
CA GLY A 112 5.19 11.17 -32.74
C GLY A 112 4.17 10.31 -32.00
N GLU A 113 3.08 10.95 -31.57
CA GLU A 113 1.96 10.32 -30.88
C GLU A 113 0.88 9.90 -31.89
N HIS A 114 0.41 8.66 -31.80
CA HIS A 114 -0.66 8.13 -32.65
C HIS A 114 -1.82 7.67 -31.78
N ASP A 115 -3.06 8.01 -32.13
CA ASP A 115 -4.22 7.46 -31.39
C ASP A 115 -4.19 5.93 -31.43
N ILE A 116 -4.40 5.32 -30.28
CA ILE A 116 -4.60 3.87 -30.15
C ILE A 116 -5.92 3.61 -29.44
N GLU A 117 -6.70 2.71 -30.01
CA GLU A 117 -7.93 2.18 -29.43
C GLU A 117 -7.90 0.66 -29.55
N VAL A 118 -7.99 -0.03 -28.41
CA VAL A 118 -8.10 -1.49 -28.34
C VAL A 118 -9.44 -1.82 -27.71
N THR A 119 -10.29 -2.56 -28.41
CA THR A 119 -11.56 -3.07 -27.89
C THR A 119 -11.44 -4.57 -27.71
N TYR A 120 -11.77 -5.08 -26.53
CA TYR A 120 -11.81 -6.50 -26.23
C TYR A 120 -13.15 -6.89 -25.61
N ASN A 121 -13.72 -8.00 -26.07
CA ASN A 121 -14.90 -8.63 -25.48
C ASN A 121 -14.51 -10.03 -25.00
N SER A 122 -14.86 -10.33 -23.76
CA SER A 122 -14.61 -11.63 -23.14
C SER A 122 -15.42 -12.74 -23.82
N LYS A 123 -15.15 -13.99 -23.42
CA LYS A 123 -16.01 -15.12 -23.76
C LYS A 123 -17.39 -14.97 -23.08
N PRO A 124 -18.43 -15.67 -23.59
CA PRO A 124 -19.79 -15.61 -23.01
C PRO A 124 -19.88 -16.05 -21.55
N ASP A 125 -18.96 -16.89 -21.08
CA ASP A 125 -18.85 -17.36 -19.69
C ASP A 125 -18.10 -16.37 -18.78
N GLY A 126 -17.59 -15.26 -19.33
CA GLY A 126 -16.85 -14.23 -18.58
C GLY A 126 -15.34 -14.48 -18.50
N ILE A 127 -14.85 -15.65 -18.92
CA ILE A 127 -13.42 -15.95 -18.94
C ILE A 127 -12.75 -15.03 -19.96
N ALA A 128 -11.60 -14.48 -19.59
CA ALA A 128 -10.82 -13.60 -20.45
C ALA A 128 -9.33 -13.92 -20.37
N ALA A 129 -8.69 -13.97 -21.53
CA ALA A 129 -7.25 -13.92 -21.68
C ALA A 129 -6.99 -13.07 -22.92
N PHE A 130 -6.29 -11.95 -22.75
CA PHE A 130 -5.98 -11.03 -23.84
C PHE A 130 -4.65 -10.32 -23.58
N ARG A 131 -3.82 -10.20 -24.61
CA ARG A 131 -2.64 -9.34 -24.60
C ARG A 131 -2.32 -8.85 -26.02
N LEU A 132 -1.90 -7.58 -26.12
CA LEU A 132 -1.40 -6.97 -27.36
C LEU A 132 0.13 -7.04 -27.44
N PHE A 133 0.61 -7.40 -28.61
CA PHE A 133 2.04 -7.48 -28.94
C PHE A 133 2.35 -6.65 -30.18
N TRP A 134 3.62 -6.28 -30.29
CA TRP A 134 4.19 -5.69 -31.50
C TRP A 134 5.51 -6.39 -31.88
N GLU A 135 5.88 -6.28 -33.14
CA GLU A 135 7.16 -6.74 -33.66
C GLU A 135 7.65 -5.80 -34.78
N GLU A 136 8.96 -5.79 -34.98
CA GLU A 136 9.62 -5.02 -36.03
C GLU A 136 10.86 -5.77 -36.52
N ALA A 137 11.49 -5.33 -37.60
CA ALA A 137 12.71 -5.98 -38.08
C ALA A 137 13.88 -5.93 -37.05
N SER A 138 13.91 -4.92 -36.18
CA SER A 138 14.96 -4.70 -35.19
C SER A 138 14.70 -5.32 -33.82
N PHE A 139 13.50 -5.86 -33.56
CA PHE A 139 13.19 -6.53 -32.30
C PHE A 139 12.11 -7.63 -32.47
N PRO A 140 12.22 -8.75 -31.75
CA PRO A 140 11.27 -9.85 -31.86
C PRO A 140 9.87 -9.46 -31.33
N ARG A 141 8.86 -10.28 -31.61
CA ARG A 141 7.55 -10.16 -30.97
C ARG A 141 7.71 -10.03 -29.46
N GLN A 142 7.19 -8.92 -28.93
CA GLN A 142 7.23 -8.60 -27.51
C GLN A 142 6.00 -7.80 -27.12
N ALA A 143 5.72 -7.72 -25.82
CA ALA A 143 4.70 -6.82 -25.31
C ALA A 143 5.08 -5.36 -25.63
N ILE A 144 4.07 -4.51 -25.81
CA ILE A 144 4.32 -3.09 -25.96
C ILE A 144 4.67 -2.56 -24.56
N PRO A 145 5.87 -2.00 -24.35
CA PRO A 145 6.25 -1.47 -23.04
C PRO A 145 5.26 -0.37 -22.63
N SER A 146 4.88 -0.36 -21.35
CA SER A 146 3.99 0.65 -20.77
C SER A 146 4.41 2.06 -21.20
N SER A 147 5.72 2.39 -21.12
CA SER A 147 6.37 3.64 -21.55
C SER A 147 6.07 4.11 -22.98
N ALA A 148 5.56 3.23 -23.85
CA ALA A 148 5.14 3.60 -25.21
C ALA A 148 3.70 4.12 -25.27
N PHE A 149 2.94 4.07 -24.17
CA PHE A 149 1.59 4.61 -24.10
C PHE A 149 1.56 6.02 -23.51
N LYS A 150 0.45 6.72 -23.67
CA LYS A 150 0.18 7.99 -23.01
C LYS A 150 -1.31 8.29 -23.11
N ALA A 151 -1.95 8.67 -22.03
CA ALA A 151 -3.34 9.11 -22.06
C ALA A 151 -3.54 10.32 -21.15
N GLU A 152 -4.51 11.15 -21.50
CA GLU A 152 -5.05 12.14 -20.57
C GLU A 152 -6.05 11.43 -19.66
N VAL A 153 -5.86 11.57 -18.35
CA VAL A 153 -6.77 10.98 -17.36
C VAL A 153 -8.16 11.60 -17.53
N THR A 154 -9.17 10.75 -17.68
CA THR A 154 -10.57 11.20 -17.80
C THR A 154 -11.21 11.40 -16.43
N GLU A 155 -12.33 12.13 -16.39
CA GLU A 155 -13.13 12.27 -15.16
C GLU A 155 -13.61 10.90 -14.65
N ALA A 156 -14.03 10.01 -15.56
CA ALA A 156 -14.46 8.65 -15.21
C ALA A 156 -13.31 7.84 -14.59
N ALA A 157 -12.11 7.88 -15.19
CA ALA A 157 -10.93 7.22 -14.62
C ALA A 157 -10.53 7.81 -13.27
N THR A 158 -10.55 9.15 -13.13
CA THR A 158 -10.28 9.84 -11.87
C THR A 158 -11.24 9.38 -10.76
N GLN A 159 -12.53 9.26 -11.09
CA GLN A 159 -13.53 8.80 -10.14
C GLN A 159 -13.34 7.31 -9.80
N GLY A 160 -12.98 6.48 -10.77
CA GLY A 160 -12.65 5.07 -10.54
C GLY A 160 -11.46 4.88 -9.60
N GLU A 161 -10.38 5.65 -9.79
CA GLU A 161 -9.23 5.65 -8.87
C GLU A 161 -9.61 6.14 -7.48
N LEU A 162 -10.43 7.20 -7.40
CA LEU A 162 -10.87 7.74 -6.12
C LEU A 162 -11.69 6.72 -5.31
N VAL A 163 -12.56 5.96 -5.97
CA VAL A 163 -13.35 4.89 -5.33
C VAL A 163 -12.45 3.70 -4.93
N ARG A 164 -11.45 3.32 -5.75
CA ARG A 164 -10.45 2.30 -5.41
C ARG A 164 -9.63 2.68 -4.18
N HIS A 165 -9.16 3.94 -4.12
CA HIS A 165 -8.47 4.48 -2.95
C HIS A 165 -9.34 4.41 -1.70
N GLY A 166 -10.62 4.81 -1.81
CA GLY A 166 -11.57 4.72 -0.71
C GLY A 166 -11.82 3.28 -0.25
N ARG A 167 -11.90 2.33 -1.18
CA ARG A 167 -12.02 0.89 -0.88
C ARG A 167 -10.80 0.37 -0.12
N MET A 168 -9.60 0.74 -0.55
CA MET A 168 -8.35 0.36 0.12
C MET A 168 -8.24 0.98 1.52
N LEU A 169 -8.61 2.26 1.67
CA LEU A 169 -8.67 2.93 2.97
C LEU A 169 -9.68 2.25 3.90
N PHE A 170 -10.85 1.85 3.40
CA PHE A 170 -11.83 1.13 4.21
C PHE A 170 -11.25 -0.16 4.82
N ALA A 171 -10.51 -0.93 4.02
CA ALA A 171 -9.86 -2.17 4.47
C ALA A 171 -8.70 -1.88 5.44
N THR A 172 -7.77 -1.00 5.05
CA THR A 172 -6.54 -0.72 5.83
C THR A 172 -6.80 0.05 7.13
N GLN A 173 -7.88 0.83 7.20
CA GLN A 173 -8.36 1.47 8.43
C GLN A 173 -9.24 0.53 9.28
N SER A 174 -9.34 -0.75 8.89
CA SER A 174 -10.05 -1.79 9.63
C SER A 174 -11.52 -1.45 9.92
N CYS A 175 -12.18 -0.71 9.02
CA CYS A 175 -13.55 -0.24 9.23
C CYS A 175 -14.53 -1.40 9.52
N SER A 176 -14.34 -2.54 8.84
CA SER A 176 -15.15 -3.76 9.00
C SER A 176 -14.98 -4.47 10.34
N LYS A 177 -13.91 -4.21 11.09
CA LYS A 177 -13.72 -4.82 12.41
C LYS A 177 -14.71 -4.24 13.43
N CYS A 178 -14.97 -2.93 13.35
CA CYS A 178 -15.99 -2.27 14.17
C CYS A 178 -17.37 -2.32 13.52
N HIS A 179 -17.47 -2.00 12.23
CA HIS A 179 -18.70 -2.05 11.46
C HIS A 179 -18.86 -3.42 10.81
N MET A 180 -19.13 -4.41 11.65
CA MET A 180 -19.14 -5.82 11.26
C MET A 180 -20.18 -6.09 10.16
N ASP A 181 -19.82 -7.02 9.29
CA ASP A 181 -20.74 -7.64 8.35
C ASP A 181 -21.16 -9.00 8.94
N THR A 182 -22.43 -9.13 9.31
CA THR A 182 -22.98 -10.37 9.88
C THR A 182 -23.07 -11.51 8.87
N THR A 183 -23.01 -11.20 7.58
CA THR A 183 -23.07 -12.18 6.48
C THR A 183 -21.69 -12.49 5.89
N GLY A 184 -20.67 -11.70 6.25
CA GLY A 184 -19.32 -11.80 5.72
C GLY A 184 -19.20 -11.32 4.28
N PHE A 185 -17.95 -11.21 3.80
CA PHE A 185 -17.62 -10.63 2.49
C PHE A 185 -17.69 -11.64 1.32
N GLY A 186 -18.57 -12.64 1.38
CA GLY A 186 -18.72 -13.64 0.31
C GLY A 186 -17.52 -14.57 0.15
N ALA A 187 -17.44 -15.26 -1.00
CA ALA A 187 -16.48 -16.34 -1.25
C ALA A 187 -15.09 -15.85 -1.70
N THR A 188 -15.01 -14.69 -2.36
CA THR A 188 -13.77 -14.11 -2.90
C THR A 188 -13.60 -12.65 -2.41
N PRO A 189 -13.52 -12.43 -1.08
CA PRO A 189 -13.39 -11.09 -0.53
C PRO A 189 -12.04 -10.47 -0.86
N MET A 190 -12.00 -9.14 -0.83
CA MET A 190 -10.76 -8.38 -0.76
C MET A 190 -9.86 -8.91 0.38
N PRO A 191 -8.65 -9.42 0.10
CA PRO A 191 -7.79 -10.01 1.12
C PRO A 191 -7.50 -9.07 2.29
N GLU A 192 -7.34 -7.78 1.98
CA GLU A 192 -7.00 -6.74 2.95
C GLU A 192 -8.04 -6.59 4.08
N THR A 193 -9.31 -6.98 3.84
CA THR A 193 -10.37 -6.95 4.88
C THR A 193 -10.13 -7.95 6.02
N SER A 194 -9.29 -8.96 5.77
CA SER A 194 -8.92 -9.98 6.74
C SER A 194 -7.67 -9.63 7.53
N GLU A 195 -6.93 -8.57 7.16
CA GLU A 195 -5.75 -8.14 7.91
C GLU A 195 -6.12 -7.82 9.37
N ILE A 196 -5.17 -8.04 10.28
CA ILE A 196 -5.31 -7.77 11.73
C ILE A 196 -4.23 -6.80 12.20
N ALA A 197 -4.54 -6.05 13.26
CA ALA A 197 -3.56 -5.17 13.89
C ALA A 197 -2.43 -5.98 14.58
N PRO A 198 -1.31 -5.34 14.97
CA PRO A 198 -0.20 -6.02 15.63
C PRO A 198 -0.61 -6.81 16.87
N ILE A 199 0.05 -7.95 17.07
CA ILE A 199 -0.20 -8.83 18.21
C ILE A 199 0.37 -8.17 19.48
N LEU A 200 -0.52 -7.93 20.45
CA LEU A 200 -0.15 -7.29 21.72
C LEU A 200 0.14 -8.29 22.85
N ILE A 201 -0.22 -9.56 22.68
CA ILE A 201 0.23 -10.63 23.57
C ILE A 201 1.77 -10.67 23.53
N GLY A 202 2.41 -10.68 24.71
CA GLY A 202 3.87 -10.64 24.83
C GLY A 202 4.49 -9.25 24.63
N THR A 203 3.70 -8.18 24.45
CA THR A 203 4.26 -6.83 24.28
C THR A 203 5.09 -6.37 25.49
N GLY A 204 4.71 -6.81 26.70
CA GLY A 204 5.43 -6.52 27.94
C GLY A 204 6.81 -7.18 28.05
N ASP A 205 7.13 -8.14 27.18
CA ASP A 205 8.45 -8.77 27.11
C ASP A 205 9.38 -8.09 26.09
N ARG A 206 8.86 -7.18 25.25
CA ARG A 206 9.59 -6.63 24.09
C ARG A 206 9.62 -5.11 23.99
N THR A 207 8.69 -4.41 24.64
CA THR A 207 8.59 -2.93 24.57
C THR A 207 8.68 -2.29 25.95
N SER A 208 9.10 -1.03 26.00
CA SER A 208 9.12 -0.25 27.24
C SER A 208 7.75 0.37 27.53
N GLU A 209 7.41 0.51 28.81
CA GLU A 209 6.17 1.15 29.25
C GLU A 209 6.11 2.63 28.80
N GLU A 210 7.24 3.34 28.90
CA GLU A 210 7.32 4.75 28.52
C GLU A 210 7.03 4.95 27.03
N TRP A 211 7.55 4.08 26.18
CA TRP A 211 7.26 4.12 24.75
C TRP A 211 5.80 3.78 24.47
N LEU A 212 5.23 2.75 25.10
CA LEU A 212 3.82 2.39 24.94
C LEU A 212 2.91 3.57 25.31
N ARG A 213 3.23 4.27 26.41
CA ARG A 213 2.49 5.43 26.86
C ARG A 213 2.48 6.56 25.82
N ARG A 214 3.65 6.90 25.26
CA ARG A 214 3.76 7.91 24.19
C ARG A 214 3.07 7.46 22.91
N TRP A 215 3.21 6.19 22.54
CA TRP A 215 2.55 5.62 21.38
C TRP A 215 1.03 5.68 21.48
N ILE A 216 0.46 5.39 22.65
CA ILE A 216 -0.99 5.47 22.87
C ILE A 216 -1.48 6.92 22.91
N ALA A 217 -0.66 7.84 23.45
CA ALA A 217 -1.00 9.25 23.56
C ALA A 217 -1.09 9.95 22.18
N ASP A 218 -0.16 9.65 21.27
CA ASP A 218 -0.15 10.19 19.90
C ASP A 218 0.61 9.24 18.95
N PRO A 219 -0.06 8.21 18.42
CA PRO A 219 0.54 7.28 17.45
C PRO A 219 1.12 8.00 16.22
N LYS A 220 0.42 9.03 15.73
CA LYS A 220 0.77 9.74 14.49
C LYS A 220 2.06 10.55 14.62
N ALA A 221 2.30 11.18 15.78
CA ALA A 221 3.55 11.88 16.05
C ALA A 221 4.75 10.92 16.05
N LEU A 222 4.58 9.68 16.54
CA LEU A 222 5.65 8.68 16.57
C LEU A 222 5.85 7.98 15.23
N LYS A 223 4.77 7.73 14.47
CA LYS A 223 4.81 7.15 13.12
C LYS A 223 3.73 7.81 12.26
N PRO A 224 4.07 8.79 11.40
CA PRO A 224 3.09 9.52 10.59
C PRO A 224 2.24 8.64 9.67
N THR A 225 2.75 7.47 9.27
CA THR A 225 2.07 6.47 8.43
C THR A 225 1.32 5.40 9.22
N THR A 226 1.03 5.61 10.50
CA THR A 226 0.28 4.63 11.31
C THR A 226 -1.21 4.61 10.92
N HIS A 227 -1.79 3.41 10.92
CA HIS A 227 -3.25 3.20 10.82
C HIS A 227 -3.91 3.07 12.20
N MET A 228 -3.12 3.03 13.29
CA MET A 228 -3.69 3.06 14.63
C MET A 228 -4.32 4.44 14.88
N PRO A 229 -5.62 4.52 15.19
CA PRO A 229 -6.28 5.79 15.47
C PRO A 229 -5.93 6.32 16.86
N ASP A 230 -6.16 7.61 17.07
CA ASP A 230 -6.08 8.20 18.40
C ASP A 230 -7.38 7.81 19.14
N LEU A 231 -7.25 6.88 20.09
CA LEU A 231 -8.36 6.40 20.92
C LEU A 231 -8.48 7.14 22.26
N VAL A 232 -7.47 7.95 22.61
CA VAL A 232 -7.45 8.78 23.82
C VAL A 232 -7.08 10.21 23.45
N ASP A 233 -7.60 11.18 24.20
CA ASP A 233 -7.27 12.60 24.01
C ASP A 233 -6.20 13.04 25.01
N ALA A 234 -4.93 12.85 24.65
CA ALA A 234 -3.79 13.20 25.49
C ALA A 234 -3.61 14.71 25.74
N SER A 235 -4.38 15.58 25.07
CA SER A 235 -4.43 17.00 25.43
C SER A 235 -5.07 17.22 26.82
N THR A 236 -5.90 16.27 27.26
CA THR A 236 -6.58 16.30 28.57
C THR A 236 -5.83 15.50 29.65
N PRO A 237 -5.95 15.88 30.94
CA PRO A 237 -5.42 15.07 32.04
C PRO A 237 -5.98 13.64 32.08
N GLU A 238 -7.28 13.49 31.80
CA GLU A 238 -7.97 12.20 31.72
C GLU A 238 -7.34 11.31 30.64
N GLY A 239 -7.15 11.83 29.42
CA GLY A 239 -6.54 11.06 28.35
C GLY A 239 -5.09 10.67 28.63
N ARG A 240 -4.29 11.55 29.27
CA ARG A 240 -2.93 11.18 29.72
C ARG A 240 -2.93 10.09 30.79
N GLN A 241 -3.90 10.09 31.70
CA GLN A 241 -4.09 8.99 32.66
C GLN A 241 -4.48 7.70 31.94
N GLN A 242 -5.39 7.75 30.96
CA GLN A 242 -5.78 6.60 30.15
C GLN A 242 -4.59 6.01 29.37
N SER A 243 -3.75 6.85 28.74
CA SER A 243 -2.52 6.39 28.08
C SER A 243 -1.59 5.66 29.05
N SER A 244 -1.45 6.17 30.27
CA SER A 244 -0.57 5.60 31.31
C SER A 244 -1.11 4.28 31.84
N ASP A 245 -2.42 4.22 32.13
CA ASP A 245 -3.10 3.01 32.60
C ASP A 245 -3.06 1.90 31.53
N LEU A 246 -3.34 2.24 30.27
CA LEU A 246 -3.23 1.30 29.15
C LEU A 246 -1.81 0.77 28.99
N ALA A 247 -0.79 1.64 29.04
CA ALA A 247 0.60 1.21 28.99
C ALA A 247 0.94 0.23 30.12
N ALA A 248 0.53 0.53 31.36
CA ALA A 248 0.72 -0.35 32.51
C ALA A 248 0.02 -1.70 32.32
N TYR A 249 -1.20 -1.72 31.77
CA TYR A 249 -1.91 -2.96 31.43
C TYR A 249 -1.18 -3.78 30.37
N LEU A 250 -0.74 -3.15 29.27
CA LEU A 250 -0.01 -3.82 28.20
C LEU A 250 1.31 -4.42 28.70
N MET A 251 1.98 -3.80 29.68
CA MET A 251 3.17 -4.37 30.31
C MET A 251 2.89 -5.67 31.08
N THR A 252 1.64 -5.95 31.46
CA THR A 252 1.25 -7.24 32.07
C THR A 252 1.09 -8.36 31.05
N LEU A 253 0.96 -8.04 29.75
CA LEU A 253 0.81 -9.01 28.68
C LEU A 253 2.18 -9.61 28.32
N LYS A 254 2.57 -10.63 29.08
CA LYS A 254 3.83 -11.36 28.94
C LYS A 254 3.58 -12.81 28.57
N THR A 255 4.43 -13.36 27.72
CA THR A 255 4.53 -14.80 27.44
C THR A 255 5.67 -15.46 28.21
N GLY A 256 6.53 -14.65 28.85
CA GLY A 256 7.74 -15.14 29.51
C GLY A 256 8.86 -15.46 28.53
N ALA A 257 8.73 -15.02 27.27
CA ALA A 257 9.80 -15.09 26.30
C ALA A 257 10.97 -14.22 26.77
N VAL A 258 12.12 -14.84 27.00
CA VAL A 258 13.34 -14.11 27.37
C VAL A 258 13.88 -13.46 26.10
N ALA A 259 13.78 -12.13 26.02
CA ALA A 259 14.51 -11.38 25.00
C ALA A 259 16.02 -11.60 25.20
N GLY A 260 16.78 -11.68 24.10
CA GLY A 260 18.22 -11.92 24.15
C GLY A 260 18.99 -10.84 24.94
N GLY A 261 20.32 -10.99 25.05
CA GLY A 261 21.15 -9.96 25.66
C GLY A 261 21.08 -8.62 24.91
N THR A 262 21.42 -7.52 25.58
CA THR A 262 21.66 -6.23 24.92
C THR A 262 22.75 -6.41 23.86
N PRO A 263 22.55 -5.95 22.61
CA PRO A 263 23.62 -5.97 21.60
C PRO A 263 24.87 -5.23 22.08
N ASP A 264 26.07 -5.75 21.74
CA ASP A 264 27.32 -5.06 22.06
C ASP A 264 27.41 -3.74 21.26
N PRO A 265 27.49 -2.57 21.93
CA PRO A 265 27.61 -1.27 21.24
C PRO A 265 28.80 -1.20 20.26
N LYS A 266 29.85 -2.00 20.45
CA LYS A 266 31.00 -2.05 19.53
C LYS A 266 30.63 -2.50 18.12
N LEU A 267 29.50 -3.22 17.96
CA LEU A 267 29.00 -3.66 16.66
C LEU A 267 28.27 -2.55 15.89
N ALA A 268 28.01 -1.38 16.50
CA ALA A 268 27.24 -0.31 15.86
C ALA A 268 27.86 0.19 14.54
N LYS A 269 29.20 0.18 14.43
CA LYS A 269 29.88 0.56 13.19
C LYS A 269 29.61 -0.44 12.05
N GLU A 270 29.70 -1.74 12.35
CA GLU A 270 29.36 -2.82 11.41
C GLU A 270 27.87 -2.79 11.04
N GLY A 271 27.00 -2.58 12.03
CA GLY A 271 25.56 -2.47 11.82
C GLY A 271 25.15 -1.32 10.92
N GLY A 272 25.87 -0.19 10.99
CA GLY A 272 25.68 0.93 10.08
C GLY A 272 25.99 0.57 8.63
N ALA A 273 27.04 -0.22 8.39
CA ALA A 273 27.34 -0.72 7.05
C ALA A 273 26.25 -1.68 6.54
N HIS A 274 25.81 -2.64 7.35
CA HIS A 274 24.69 -3.52 6.98
C HIS A 274 23.40 -2.74 6.68
N PHE A 275 23.11 -1.70 7.47
CA PHE A 275 21.97 -0.81 7.25
C PHE A 275 22.03 -0.09 5.89
N HIS A 276 23.23 0.35 5.48
CA HIS A 276 23.46 0.95 4.17
C HIS A 276 23.35 -0.06 3.02
N GLU A 277 23.99 -1.22 3.16
CA GLU A 277 24.02 -2.28 2.14
C GLU A 277 22.62 -2.83 1.84
N LEU A 278 21.80 -3.04 2.88
CA LEU A 278 20.40 -3.47 2.72
C LEU A 278 19.51 -2.36 2.14
N GLY A 279 19.96 -1.11 2.14
CA GLY A 279 19.19 0.03 1.64
C GLY A 279 18.01 0.39 2.55
N CYS A 280 18.14 0.19 3.86
CA CYS A 280 17.06 0.44 4.84
C CYS A 280 16.48 1.86 4.75
N VAL A 281 17.31 2.84 4.33
CA VAL A 281 16.93 4.25 4.11
C VAL A 281 15.86 4.47 3.04
N ALA A 282 15.62 3.50 2.16
CA ALA A 282 14.55 3.57 1.16
C ALA A 282 13.16 3.59 1.81
N CYS A 283 13.01 2.92 2.96
CA CYS A 283 11.75 2.84 3.70
C CYS A 283 11.79 3.57 5.05
N HIS A 284 12.98 3.80 5.60
CA HIS A 284 13.16 4.37 6.94
C HIS A 284 13.85 5.73 6.93
N ASN A 285 13.44 6.63 7.83
CA ASN A 285 14.29 7.77 8.17
C ASN A 285 15.45 7.29 9.04
N PRO A 286 16.67 7.85 8.88
CA PRO A 286 17.82 7.51 9.72
C PRO A 286 17.55 7.66 11.24
N PRO A 287 18.15 6.81 12.09
CA PRO A 287 17.87 6.78 13.54
C PRO A 287 18.30 8.04 14.31
N ASP A 288 19.19 8.85 13.75
CA ASP A 288 19.63 10.13 14.32
C ASP A 288 18.70 11.30 13.99
N LYS A 289 17.73 11.09 13.08
CA LYS A 289 16.81 12.11 12.57
C LYS A 289 15.38 11.76 12.98
N ALA A 290 14.61 12.79 13.33
CA ALA A 290 13.15 12.65 13.43
C ALA A 290 12.55 12.31 12.05
N ALA A 291 11.21 12.22 11.97
CA ALA A 291 10.49 11.95 10.72
C ALA A 291 10.62 13.09 9.68
N ALA A 292 11.81 13.25 9.10
CA ALA A 292 12.13 14.27 8.10
C ALA A 292 11.33 14.07 6.82
N ASP A 293 11.12 12.81 6.43
CA ASP A 293 10.18 12.39 5.39
C ASP A 293 9.02 11.63 6.06
N PRO A 294 7.80 12.21 6.08
CA PRO A 294 6.65 11.59 6.72
C PRO A 294 6.16 10.31 6.01
N THR A 295 6.64 10.03 4.79
CA THR A 295 6.31 8.79 4.06
C THR A 295 7.22 7.62 4.46
N ARG A 296 8.36 7.88 5.13
CA ARG A 296 9.31 6.87 5.62
C ARG A 296 9.12 6.60 7.11
N VAL A 297 9.38 5.37 7.56
CA VAL A 297 9.20 4.99 8.96
C VAL A 297 10.36 5.54 9.81
N PRO A 298 10.08 6.37 10.83
CA PRO A 298 11.13 6.97 11.64
C PRO A 298 11.80 5.97 12.59
N LEU A 299 13.14 5.92 12.61
CA LEU A 299 13.93 5.01 13.45
C LEU A 299 14.47 5.67 14.73
N ASN A 300 14.26 6.98 14.93
CA ASN A 300 14.69 7.70 16.13
C ASN A 300 14.01 7.23 17.43
N ASN A 301 12.93 6.46 17.34
CA ASN A 301 12.25 5.91 18.51
C ASN A 301 12.80 4.56 18.98
N VAL A 302 13.73 3.94 18.24
CA VAL A 302 14.15 2.54 18.46
C VAL A 302 14.69 2.30 19.86
N ALA A 303 15.66 3.09 20.32
CA ALA A 303 16.27 2.94 21.64
C ALA A 303 15.27 3.06 22.79
N SER A 304 14.27 3.94 22.63
CA SER A 304 13.22 4.12 23.64
C SER A 304 12.16 3.01 23.60
N LYS A 305 11.98 2.36 22.45
CA LYS A 305 10.91 1.39 22.20
C LYS A 305 11.22 0.01 22.74
N TYR A 306 12.34 -0.56 22.35
CA TYR A 306 12.62 -1.98 22.57
C TYR A 306 13.33 -2.22 23.90
N LEU A 307 12.93 -3.28 24.59
CA LEU A 307 13.73 -3.84 25.68
C LEU A 307 15.00 -4.52 25.12
N PRO A 308 16.04 -4.73 25.93
CA PRO A 308 17.25 -5.46 25.54
C PRO A 308 16.95 -6.75 24.76
N GLY A 309 17.64 -6.95 23.63
CA GLY A 309 17.51 -8.13 22.76
C GLY A 309 16.20 -8.26 21.97
N ALA A 310 15.15 -7.51 22.33
CA ALA A 310 13.85 -7.60 21.66
C ALA A 310 13.89 -7.10 20.21
N LEU A 311 14.73 -6.10 19.93
CA LEU A 311 14.96 -5.63 18.56
C LEU A 311 15.60 -6.70 17.69
N VAL A 312 16.53 -7.49 18.22
CA VAL A 312 17.19 -8.60 17.48
C VAL A 312 16.14 -9.65 17.09
N ALA A 313 15.28 -10.05 18.04
CA ALA A 313 14.19 -10.98 17.76
C ALA A 313 13.23 -10.43 16.69
N PHE A 314 12.86 -9.15 16.77
CA PHE A 314 12.04 -8.49 15.75
C PHE A 314 12.68 -8.45 14.37
N LEU A 315 13.99 -8.17 14.26
CA LEU A 315 14.69 -8.13 12.97
C LEU A 315 14.76 -9.50 12.29
N LYS A 316 14.79 -10.58 13.08
CA LYS A 316 14.85 -11.96 12.56
C LYS A 316 13.49 -12.51 12.13
N GLU A 317 12.41 -12.07 12.77
CA GLU A 317 11.07 -12.61 12.54
C GLU A 317 9.98 -11.52 12.76
N PRO A 318 9.95 -10.46 11.93
CA PRO A 318 9.00 -9.36 12.10
C PRO A 318 7.53 -9.81 12.02
N GLU A 319 7.23 -10.82 11.20
CA GLU A 319 5.90 -11.40 10.97
C GLU A 319 5.31 -12.07 12.21
N ALA A 320 6.14 -12.57 13.14
CA ALA A 320 5.66 -13.15 14.40
C ALA A 320 4.95 -12.13 15.29
N TYR A 321 5.23 -10.83 15.10
CA TYR A 321 4.63 -9.74 15.87
C TYR A 321 3.47 -9.05 15.14
N HIS A 322 3.46 -9.14 13.81
CA HIS A 322 2.40 -8.61 12.97
C HIS A 322 2.40 -9.39 11.63
N PRO A 323 1.47 -10.34 11.44
CA PRO A 323 1.47 -11.22 10.26
C PRO A 323 1.38 -10.49 8.92
N TYR A 324 0.85 -9.27 8.91
CA TYR A 324 0.67 -8.43 7.71
C TYR A 324 1.67 -7.27 7.65
N ILE A 325 2.80 -7.38 8.37
CA ILE A 325 3.85 -6.37 8.36
C ILE A 325 4.46 -6.20 6.98
N LYS A 326 4.65 -4.94 6.57
CA LYS A 326 5.21 -4.61 5.24
C LYS A 326 6.75 -4.65 5.21
N MET A 327 7.40 -4.67 6.38
CA MET A 327 8.84 -4.91 6.48
C MET A 327 9.11 -6.40 6.21
N PRO A 328 9.91 -6.75 5.20
CA PRO A 328 10.16 -8.15 4.87
C PRO A 328 11.06 -8.82 5.92
N ASN A 329 10.97 -10.14 6.00
CA ASN A 329 11.96 -10.95 6.71
C ASN A 329 13.22 -11.07 5.84
N PHE A 330 14.28 -10.36 6.22
CA PHE A 330 15.56 -10.35 5.52
C PHE A 330 16.39 -11.63 5.73
N ARG A 331 15.90 -12.57 6.55
CA ARG A 331 16.58 -13.84 6.90
C ARG A 331 17.99 -13.62 7.47
N MET A 332 18.13 -12.59 8.30
CA MET A 332 19.39 -12.19 8.92
C MET A 332 19.93 -13.30 9.83
N SER A 333 21.25 -13.48 9.81
CA SER A 333 21.96 -14.23 10.83
C SER A 333 21.90 -13.51 12.19
N ASP A 334 22.25 -14.22 13.27
CA ASP A 334 22.34 -13.60 14.59
C ASP A 334 23.36 -12.45 14.62
N ALA A 335 24.48 -12.57 13.92
CA ALA A 335 25.52 -11.54 13.88
C ALA A 335 25.02 -10.26 13.17
N GLU A 336 24.37 -10.41 12.02
CA GLU A 336 23.80 -9.27 11.27
C GLU A 336 22.69 -8.58 12.08
N ALA A 337 21.77 -9.35 12.66
CA ALA A 337 20.69 -8.79 13.47
C ALA A 337 21.22 -8.07 14.71
N ASN A 338 22.24 -8.62 15.39
CA ASN A 338 22.87 -7.96 16.54
C ASN A 338 23.60 -6.67 16.14
N SER A 339 24.36 -6.66 15.05
CA SER A 339 25.09 -5.47 14.62
C SER A 339 24.14 -4.34 14.23
N ILE A 340 23.09 -4.62 13.43
CA ILE A 340 22.06 -3.63 13.07
C ILE A 340 21.34 -3.14 14.33
N ALA A 341 20.96 -4.04 15.25
CA ALA A 341 20.31 -3.65 16.49
C ALA A 341 21.20 -2.73 17.35
N ALA A 342 22.50 -2.99 17.42
CA ALA A 342 23.47 -2.12 18.09
C ALA A 342 23.52 -0.73 17.43
N TYR A 343 23.62 -0.67 16.11
CA TYR A 343 23.62 0.60 15.36
C TYR A 343 22.37 1.42 15.63
N LEU A 344 21.18 0.82 15.49
CA LEU A 344 19.91 1.52 15.66
C LEU A 344 19.73 1.99 17.10
N THR A 345 20.08 1.16 18.09
CA THR A 345 19.94 1.49 19.51
C THR A 345 20.88 2.62 19.92
N GLU A 346 22.17 2.53 19.57
CA GLU A 346 23.14 3.56 19.95
C GLU A 346 22.85 4.90 19.27
N THR A 347 22.49 4.87 17.98
CA THR A 347 22.30 6.10 17.20
C THR A 347 21.00 6.84 17.55
N SER A 348 19.94 6.11 17.93
CA SER A 348 18.64 6.70 18.29
C SER A 348 18.53 7.12 19.76
N LYS A 349 19.56 6.87 20.58
CA LYS A 349 19.54 7.18 22.02
C LYS A 349 19.34 8.67 22.27
N GLY A 350 18.26 9.02 22.98
CA GLY A 350 17.91 10.42 23.29
C GLY A 350 17.37 11.20 22.09
N LYS A 351 17.01 10.52 21.00
CA LYS A 351 16.44 11.09 19.77
C LYS A 351 14.95 10.81 19.64
N GLU A 352 14.35 10.14 20.61
CA GLU A 352 12.95 9.75 20.58
C GLU A 352 12.02 10.96 20.44
N THR A 353 10.93 10.75 19.71
CA THR A 353 9.86 11.76 19.62
C THR A 353 9.20 11.89 20.99
N LYS A 354 9.25 13.10 21.55
CA LYS A 354 8.62 13.43 22.83
C LYS A 354 7.19 13.91 22.61
N ILE A 355 6.30 13.51 23.49
CA ILE A 355 4.93 14.02 23.56
C ILE A 355 4.87 15.00 24.73
N GLU A 356 4.33 16.19 24.51
CA GLU A 356 4.21 17.21 25.54
C GLU A 356 3.18 16.80 26.61
N GLY A 357 3.39 17.29 27.82
CA GLY A 357 2.50 17.05 28.96
C GLY A 357 3.05 16.07 29.98
N GLU A 358 2.58 16.22 31.21
CA GLU A 358 2.94 15.32 32.32
C GLU A 358 2.03 14.09 32.30
N PHE A 359 2.66 12.92 32.29
CA PHE A 359 1.99 11.64 32.36
C PHE A 359 2.03 11.10 33.79
N PRO A 360 0.87 10.83 34.41
CA PRO A 360 0.80 10.24 35.74
C PRO A 360 1.22 8.76 35.74
N ALA A 361 1.37 8.18 36.93
CA ALA A 361 1.61 6.74 37.05
C ALA A 361 0.38 5.94 36.57
N GLY A 362 0.64 4.90 35.78
CA GLY A 362 -0.38 4.00 35.27
C GLY A 362 -0.80 2.93 36.28
N ASP A 363 -2.02 2.41 36.13
CA ASP A 363 -2.57 1.26 36.84
C ASP A 363 -3.11 0.23 35.85
N ALA A 364 -2.60 -1.00 35.93
CA ALA A 364 -2.96 -2.06 35.00
C ALA A 364 -4.43 -2.49 35.09
N ALA A 365 -5.06 -2.44 36.27
CA ALA A 365 -6.45 -2.83 36.43
C ALA A 365 -7.40 -1.76 35.86
N ARG A 366 -7.04 -0.46 35.99
CA ARG A 366 -7.74 0.61 35.26
C ARG A 366 -7.49 0.48 33.76
N GLY A 367 -6.26 0.20 33.35
CA GLY A 367 -5.90 0.01 31.94
C GLY A 367 -6.70 -1.07 31.24
N ALA A 368 -6.91 -2.22 31.91
CA ALA A 368 -7.76 -3.29 31.38
C ALA A 368 -9.21 -2.82 31.12
N LYS A 369 -9.78 -2.02 32.02
CA LYS A 369 -11.12 -1.43 31.85
C LYS A 369 -11.17 -0.41 30.72
N VAL A 370 -10.13 0.41 30.58
CA VAL A 370 -10.02 1.36 29.46
C VAL A 370 -9.90 0.61 28.14
N ALA A 371 -9.11 -0.46 28.08
CA ALA A 371 -8.96 -1.28 26.88
C ALA A 371 -10.28 -1.91 26.41
N GLU A 372 -11.09 -2.41 27.35
CA GLU A 372 -12.44 -2.89 27.06
C GLU A 372 -13.36 -1.73 26.63
N ALA A 373 -13.35 -0.59 27.33
CA ALA A 373 -14.20 0.55 26.99
C ALA A 373 -13.91 1.13 25.60
N LEU A 374 -12.63 1.17 25.20
CA LEU A 374 -12.17 1.61 23.88
C LEU A 374 -12.22 0.49 22.82
N GLN A 375 -12.67 -0.71 23.19
CA GLN A 375 -12.79 -1.87 22.30
C GLN A 375 -11.46 -2.24 21.61
N CYS A 376 -10.33 -2.13 22.32
CA CYS A 376 -9.01 -2.45 21.76
C CYS A 376 -8.94 -3.88 21.18
N GLY A 377 -9.67 -4.83 21.77
CA GLY A 377 -9.75 -6.23 21.30
C GLY A 377 -10.39 -6.43 19.93
N VAL A 378 -11.13 -5.45 19.40
CA VAL A 378 -11.70 -5.50 18.05
C VAL A 378 -10.61 -5.48 16.98
N CYS A 379 -9.51 -4.79 17.23
CA CYS A 379 -8.36 -4.73 16.32
C CYS A 379 -7.21 -5.65 16.78
N HIS A 380 -6.90 -5.63 18.08
CA HIS A 380 -5.78 -6.37 18.66
C HIS A 380 -6.25 -7.70 19.26
N ALA A 381 -6.06 -8.78 18.50
CA ALA A 381 -6.47 -10.11 18.93
C ALA A 381 -5.90 -10.47 20.31
N GLY A 382 -6.78 -11.02 21.18
CA GLY A 382 -6.44 -11.44 22.54
C GLY A 382 -6.66 -10.39 23.63
N LEU A 383 -7.06 -9.16 23.27
CA LEU A 383 -7.46 -8.14 24.25
C LEU A 383 -8.98 -8.21 24.57
N PRO A 384 -9.41 -7.66 25.72
CA PRO A 384 -10.82 -7.53 26.06
C PRO A 384 -11.60 -6.73 25.01
N MET A 385 -12.81 -7.20 24.71
CA MET A 385 -13.78 -6.52 23.85
C MET A 385 -15.20 -6.90 24.29
N ASP A 386 -16.16 -6.03 23.97
CA ASP A 386 -17.57 -6.21 24.32
C ASP A 386 -18.41 -6.01 23.05
N LEU A 387 -18.71 -7.12 22.38
CA LEU A 387 -19.49 -7.14 21.13
C LEU A 387 -20.89 -6.54 21.29
N THR A 388 -21.42 -6.44 22.51
CA THR A 388 -22.72 -5.78 22.76
C THR A 388 -22.66 -4.27 22.56
N LYS A 389 -21.46 -3.69 22.54
CA LYS A 389 -21.19 -2.26 22.30
C LYS A 389 -20.70 -1.96 20.89
N ALA A 390 -20.78 -2.93 19.97
CA ALA A 390 -20.40 -2.71 18.58
C ALA A 390 -21.27 -1.62 17.94
N PRO A 391 -20.70 -0.77 17.05
CA PRO A 391 -21.47 0.24 16.33
C PRO A 391 -22.43 -0.39 15.31
N SER A 392 -23.16 0.46 14.57
CA SER A 392 -24.05 0.01 13.49
C SER A 392 -23.33 -0.90 12.50
N GLN A 393 -24.03 -1.95 12.04
CA GLN A 393 -23.53 -2.90 11.06
C GLN A 393 -23.26 -2.25 9.70
N LEU A 394 -22.48 -2.95 8.86
CA LEU A 394 -22.00 -2.46 7.58
C LEU A 394 -23.12 -1.93 6.67
N ASP A 395 -24.20 -2.67 6.51
CA ASP A 395 -25.33 -2.33 5.63
C ASP A 395 -26.03 -1.02 6.06
N VAL A 396 -26.03 -0.73 7.37
CA VAL A 396 -26.58 0.51 7.93
C VAL A 396 -25.64 1.68 7.68
N VAL A 397 -24.33 1.45 7.79
CA VAL A 397 -23.31 2.51 7.61
C VAL A 397 -23.26 2.99 6.16
N PHE A 398 -23.34 2.08 5.19
CA PHE A 398 -23.37 2.46 3.76
C PHE A 398 -24.65 3.19 3.33
N LYS A 399 -25.71 3.20 4.16
CA LYS A 399 -26.93 3.99 3.91
C LYS A 399 -26.86 5.41 4.49
N LYS A 400 -25.82 5.75 5.25
CA LYS A 400 -25.65 7.07 5.89
C LYS A 400 -24.82 8.01 5.04
N ASP A 401 -24.97 9.31 5.30
CA ASP A 401 -24.06 10.34 4.76
C ASP A 401 -22.79 10.42 5.61
N TRP A 402 -21.68 9.95 5.07
CA TRP A 402 -20.38 9.91 5.75
C TRP A 402 -19.76 11.29 5.98
N THR A 403 -20.32 12.36 5.38
CA THR A 403 -19.89 13.76 5.63
C THR A 403 -20.59 14.41 6.81
N SER A 404 -21.68 13.79 7.30
CA SER A 404 -22.56 14.38 8.32
C SER A 404 -22.08 14.13 9.74
N SER A 405 -21.50 12.95 10.02
CA SER A 405 -21.01 12.56 11.34
C SER A 405 -20.13 11.30 11.27
N GLY A 406 -19.29 11.09 12.30
CA GLY A 406 -18.49 9.88 12.47
C GLY A 406 -17.03 10.00 11.98
N CYS A 407 -16.33 8.87 11.84
CA CYS A 407 -14.89 8.82 11.59
C CYS A 407 -14.43 9.55 10.31
N VAL A 408 -15.27 9.55 9.27
CA VAL A 408 -14.95 10.13 7.95
C VAL A 408 -15.35 11.60 7.85
N ALA A 409 -16.32 12.04 8.66
CA ALA A 409 -16.78 13.41 8.66
C ALA A 409 -15.68 14.40 9.09
N PRO A 410 -15.80 15.70 8.76
CA PRO A 410 -14.92 16.75 9.28
C PRO A 410 -14.79 16.71 10.81
N GLU A 411 -13.67 17.22 11.35
CA GLU A 411 -13.33 17.04 12.77
C GLU A 411 -14.39 17.61 13.73
N ASP A 412 -15.03 18.72 13.38
CA ASP A 412 -16.14 19.32 14.15
C ASP A 412 -17.39 18.43 14.22
N LYS A 413 -17.48 17.40 13.36
CA LYS A 413 -18.60 16.46 13.25
C LYS A 413 -18.24 15.02 13.63
N ARG A 414 -16.99 14.74 14.01
CA ARG A 414 -16.55 13.39 14.43
C ARG A 414 -17.28 12.89 15.67
N GLY A 415 -17.59 13.80 16.60
CA GLY A 415 -18.19 13.45 17.89
C GLY A 415 -17.26 12.54 18.71
N LYS A 416 -17.76 11.37 19.12
CA LYS A 416 -17.01 10.40 19.94
C LYS A 416 -16.36 9.27 19.13
N SER A 417 -16.45 9.30 17.81
CA SER A 417 -15.84 8.29 16.95
C SER A 417 -14.30 8.34 17.05
N PRO A 418 -13.58 7.22 16.86
CA PRO A 418 -12.12 7.20 16.80
C PRO A 418 -11.57 8.27 15.83
N HIS A 419 -10.47 8.91 16.22
CA HIS A 419 -9.78 9.85 15.35
C HIS A 419 -8.83 9.08 14.44
N LEU A 420 -9.31 8.77 13.23
CA LEU A 420 -8.52 8.07 12.22
C LEU A 420 -7.47 9.01 11.61
N ASN A 421 -6.29 8.48 11.28
CA ASN A 421 -5.25 9.22 10.59
C ASN A 421 -5.58 9.34 9.09
N LEU A 422 -6.53 10.23 8.78
CA LEU A 422 -7.02 10.49 7.42
C LEU A 422 -6.72 11.93 7.00
N THR A 423 -6.22 12.10 5.78
CA THR A 423 -6.15 13.41 5.12
C THR A 423 -7.51 13.79 4.52
N ASP A 424 -7.68 15.04 4.11
CA ASP A 424 -8.90 15.46 3.39
C ASP A 424 -9.12 14.68 2.08
N LYS A 425 -8.02 14.30 1.41
CA LYS A 425 -8.07 13.43 0.22
C LYS A 425 -8.59 12.04 0.57
N ASP A 426 -8.13 11.46 1.68
CA ASP A 426 -8.58 10.15 2.14
C ASP A 426 -10.06 10.17 2.52
N ARG A 427 -10.51 11.25 3.18
CA ARG A 427 -11.94 11.46 3.49
C ARG A 427 -12.77 11.55 2.21
N ALA A 428 -12.32 12.31 1.22
CA ALA A 428 -13.00 12.41 -0.08
C ALA A 428 -13.10 11.06 -0.79
N ALA A 429 -12.03 10.26 -0.75
CA ALA A 429 -12.00 8.91 -1.31
C ALA A 429 -12.96 7.96 -0.61
N LEU A 430 -12.96 7.94 0.74
CA LEU A 430 -13.92 7.16 1.53
C LEU A 430 -15.37 7.58 1.26
N VAL A 431 -15.64 8.88 1.07
CA VAL A 431 -16.97 9.37 0.69
C VAL A 431 -17.34 8.92 -0.73
N ALA A 432 -16.43 8.97 -1.70
CA ALA A 432 -16.67 8.44 -3.04
C ALA A 432 -16.99 6.93 -2.99
N PHE A 433 -16.22 6.16 -2.23
CA PHE A 433 -16.43 4.74 -2.03
C PHE A 433 -17.77 4.43 -1.35
N SER A 434 -18.17 5.20 -0.34
CA SER A 434 -19.47 5.02 0.34
C SER A 434 -20.65 5.10 -0.63
N LYS A 435 -20.54 5.91 -1.69
CA LYS A 435 -21.56 6.05 -2.74
C LYS A 435 -21.54 4.91 -3.75
N ALA A 436 -20.37 4.31 -3.97
CA ALA A 436 -20.23 3.13 -4.84
C ALA A 436 -20.80 1.85 -4.20
N GLY A 437 -20.89 1.82 -2.86
CA GLY A 437 -21.47 0.73 -2.10
C GLY A 437 -20.47 -0.38 -1.71
N PRO A 438 -20.91 -1.32 -0.85
CA PRO A 438 -20.02 -2.30 -0.23
C PRO A 438 -19.66 -3.50 -1.12
N ASP A 439 -20.40 -3.76 -2.20
CA ASP A 439 -20.30 -4.98 -3.01
C ASP A 439 -18.89 -5.29 -3.52
N SER A 440 -18.09 -4.26 -3.78
CA SER A 440 -16.70 -4.46 -4.23
C SER A 440 -15.79 -5.02 -3.14
N LEU A 441 -16.17 -4.97 -1.86
CA LEU A 441 -15.42 -5.60 -0.76
C LEU A 441 -15.50 -7.13 -0.82
N SER A 442 -16.57 -7.68 -1.41
CA SER A 442 -16.77 -9.12 -1.59
C SER A 442 -16.22 -9.66 -2.91
N ARG A 443 -15.41 -8.87 -3.62
CA ARG A 443 -14.88 -9.18 -4.94
C ARG A 443 -13.40 -8.82 -5.00
N ASP A 444 -12.54 -9.81 -5.11
CA ASP A 444 -11.13 -9.60 -5.44
C ASP A 444 -10.86 -9.86 -6.92
N THR A 445 -9.81 -9.22 -7.44
CA THR A 445 -9.34 -9.39 -8.81
C THR A 445 -7.82 -9.41 -8.77
N ALA A 446 -7.20 -10.45 -9.36
CA ALA A 446 -5.76 -10.67 -9.28
C ALA A 446 -4.92 -9.47 -9.77
N SER A 447 -5.37 -8.79 -10.82
CA SER A 447 -4.70 -7.60 -11.39
C SER A 447 -4.64 -6.46 -10.36
N GLU A 448 -5.79 -6.02 -9.85
CA GLU A 448 -5.81 -4.96 -8.83
C GLU A 448 -5.16 -5.41 -7.51
N HIS A 449 -5.25 -6.69 -7.16
CA HIS A 449 -4.56 -7.20 -5.97
C HIS A 449 -3.05 -7.04 -6.12
N THR A 450 -2.51 -7.40 -7.28
CA THR A 450 -1.08 -7.25 -7.57
C THR A 450 -0.64 -5.79 -7.50
N GLU A 451 -1.43 -4.86 -8.02
CA GLU A 451 -1.17 -3.42 -7.94
C GLU A 451 -1.14 -2.94 -6.49
N ARG A 452 -2.18 -3.26 -5.71
CA ARG A 452 -2.24 -2.91 -4.28
C ARG A 452 -1.09 -3.50 -3.48
N GLN A 453 -0.69 -4.75 -3.74
CA GLN A 453 0.43 -5.37 -3.04
C GLN A 453 1.77 -4.75 -3.46
N THR A 454 1.93 -4.38 -4.74
CA THR A 454 3.12 -3.66 -5.23
C THR A 454 3.31 -2.33 -4.50
N GLU A 455 2.23 -1.58 -4.29
CA GLU A 455 2.22 -0.34 -3.53
C GLU A 455 2.40 -0.57 -2.03
N ALA A 456 1.64 -1.48 -1.43
CA ALA A 456 1.64 -1.75 0.01
C ALA A 456 2.98 -2.29 0.52
N LEU A 457 3.66 -3.12 -0.28
CA LEU A 457 5.02 -3.62 -0.01
C LEU A 457 6.10 -2.62 -0.43
N ARG A 458 5.71 -1.52 -1.09
CA ARG A 458 6.58 -0.47 -1.61
C ARG A 458 7.71 -1.01 -2.48
N CYS A 459 7.38 -1.91 -3.41
CA CYS A 459 8.36 -2.56 -4.30
C CYS A 459 9.24 -1.53 -5.04
N THR A 460 8.67 -0.38 -5.40
CA THR A 460 9.35 0.74 -6.07
C THR A 460 10.28 1.55 -5.16
N SER A 461 10.39 1.20 -3.87
CA SER A 461 11.45 1.73 -3.01
C SER A 461 12.81 1.17 -3.43
N CYS A 462 12.81 -0.05 -3.92
CA CYS A 462 14.02 -0.83 -4.22
C CYS A 462 14.18 -1.10 -5.71
N HIS A 463 13.09 -1.31 -6.43
CA HIS A 463 13.10 -1.68 -7.85
C HIS A 463 12.61 -0.54 -8.72
N ALA A 464 13.14 -0.43 -9.93
CA ALA A 464 12.53 0.42 -10.94
C ALA A 464 11.28 -0.28 -11.49
N MET A 465 10.26 0.47 -11.86
CA MET A 465 9.05 -0.07 -12.46
C MET A 465 8.53 0.95 -13.48
N ASP A 466 8.47 0.54 -14.73
CA ASP A 466 8.20 1.44 -15.85
C ASP A 466 9.20 2.61 -15.87
N ASP A 467 8.70 3.84 -15.90
CA ASP A 467 9.51 5.06 -15.82
C ASP A 467 9.80 5.49 -14.37
N GLN A 468 9.27 4.78 -13.36
CA GLN A 468 9.57 5.05 -11.95
C GLN A 468 10.96 4.53 -11.57
N GLN A 469 11.84 5.44 -11.15
CA GLN A 469 13.11 5.07 -10.54
C GLN A 469 12.93 4.65 -9.07
N PRO A 470 13.78 3.74 -8.56
CA PRO A 470 13.74 3.35 -7.15
C PRO A 470 13.89 4.56 -6.22
N LEU A 471 13.09 4.64 -5.16
CA LEU A 471 13.27 5.67 -4.12
C LEU A 471 14.68 5.63 -3.51
N LEU A 472 15.26 4.42 -3.39
CA LEU A 472 16.61 4.25 -2.89
C LEU A 472 17.62 5.12 -3.66
N ASN A 473 17.49 5.30 -4.98
CA ASN A 473 18.41 6.14 -5.75
C ASN A 473 18.46 7.59 -5.24
N GLY A 474 17.35 8.10 -4.70
CA GLY A 474 17.27 9.45 -4.12
C GLY A 474 17.73 9.55 -2.68
N PHE A 475 17.78 8.43 -1.94
CA PHE A 475 18.04 8.42 -0.49
C PHE A 475 19.29 7.63 -0.08
N HIS A 476 19.93 6.86 -0.97
CA HIS A 476 21.04 5.97 -0.61
C HIS A 476 22.24 6.75 -0.06
N SER A 477 22.49 7.95 -0.58
CA SER A 477 23.53 8.85 -0.10
C SER A 477 23.32 9.30 1.35
N GLU A 478 22.10 9.22 1.90
CA GLU A 478 21.85 9.53 3.32
C GLU A 478 22.61 8.60 4.28
N SER A 479 22.98 7.39 3.82
CA SER A 479 23.68 6.39 4.63
C SER A 479 25.07 6.00 4.11
N GLU A 480 25.55 6.59 3.02
CA GLU A 480 26.84 6.26 2.39
C GLU A 480 28.02 6.36 3.37
N GLY A 481 28.02 7.38 4.23
CA GLY A 481 29.06 7.56 5.25
C GLY A 481 29.18 6.42 6.26
N LEU A 482 28.13 5.60 6.43
CA LEU A 482 28.17 4.44 7.34
C LEU A 482 29.10 3.33 6.83
N ALA A 483 29.24 3.22 5.51
CA ALA A 483 30.03 2.19 4.85
C ALA A 483 31.43 2.68 4.42
N ALA A 484 31.77 3.96 4.65
CA ALA A 484 33.02 4.57 4.21
C ALA A 484 34.31 3.91 4.74
N HIS A 485 34.19 3.09 5.79
CA HIS A 485 35.31 2.35 6.38
C HIS A 485 35.58 1.00 5.72
N LEU A 486 34.74 0.57 4.78
CA LEU A 486 34.87 -0.69 4.05
C LEU A 486 35.56 -0.42 2.71
N GLU A 487 36.83 -0.79 2.60
CA GLU A 487 37.59 -0.71 1.34
C GLU A 487 37.04 -1.67 0.26
N SER A 488 36.34 -2.74 0.67
CA SER A 488 35.90 -3.85 -0.19
C SER A 488 34.62 -3.58 -1.00
N LEU A 489 33.84 -2.55 -0.67
CA LEU A 489 32.61 -2.23 -1.41
C LEU A 489 32.87 -1.69 -2.81
N GLN A 490 34.05 -1.10 -3.03
CA GLN A 490 34.46 -0.55 -4.33
C GLN A 490 34.65 -1.63 -5.43
N HIS A 491 34.71 -2.91 -5.03
CA HIS A 491 35.01 -4.03 -5.93
C HIS A 491 33.86 -5.03 -6.09
N ARG A 492 32.69 -4.76 -5.51
CA ARG A 492 31.51 -5.61 -5.74
C ARG A 492 30.88 -5.30 -7.09
N VAL A 493 30.54 -6.35 -7.83
CA VAL A 493 29.73 -6.25 -9.04
C VAL A 493 28.43 -5.56 -8.68
N ASP A 494 28.08 -4.50 -9.41
CA ASP A 494 26.76 -3.86 -9.32
C ASP A 494 25.68 -4.91 -9.59
N GLN A 495 25.11 -5.46 -8.51
CA GLN A 495 23.93 -6.29 -8.58
C GLN A 495 22.73 -5.36 -8.71
N THR A 496 22.62 -4.71 -9.88
CA THR A 496 21.47 -3.89 -10.21
C THR A 496 20.20 -4.65 -9.89
N ARG A 497 19.34 -4.04 -9.08
CA ARG A 497 18.08 -4.66 -8.67
C ARG A 497 17.23 -4.85 -9.93
N PRO A 498 16.63 -6.03 -10.14
CA PRO A 498 15.88 -6.30 -11.36
C PRO A 498 14.73 -5.29 -11.51
N GLN A 499 14.46 -4.82 -12.72
CA GLN A 499 13.32 -3.95 -12.97
C GLN A 499 12.01 -4.76 -12.95
N LEU A 500 10.94 -4.16 -12.44
CA LEU A 500 9.61 -4.77 -12.34
C LEU A 500 8.69 -4.46 -13.52
N THR A 501 9.15 -3.63 -14.46
CA THR A 501 8.37 -3.19 -15.65
C THR A 501 7.66 -4.35 -16.34
N PHE A 502 8.35 -5.47 -16.54
CA PHE A 502 7.84 -6.66 -17.24
C PHE A 502 7.50 -7.84 -16.31
N THR A 503 7.39 -7.61 -15.00
CA THR A 503 7.00 -8.66 -14.05
C THR A 503 5.56 -9.11 -14.38
N GLY A 504 5.37 -10.41 -14.60
CA GLY A 504 4.11 -10.99 -15.10
C GLY A 504 4.00 -11.05 -16.64
N GLU A 505 4.89 -10.39 -17.37
CA GLU A 505 4.97 -10.49 -18.84
C GLU A 505 6.06 -11.48 -19.30
N MET A 506 7.15 -11.55 -18.54
CA MET A 506 8.31 -12.42 -18.82
C MET A 506 8.21 -13.82 -18.19
N LEU A 507 7.26 -14.02 -17.27
CA LEU A 507 6.97 -15.34 -16.71
C LEU A 507 5.97 -16.02 -17.64
N TYR A 508 6.47 -16.90 -18.48
CA TYR A 508 5.67 -17.84 -19.24
C TYR A 508 4.85 -18.69 -18.25
N THR A 509 3.61 -18.31 -17.98
CA THR A 509 2.61 -19.27 -17.48
C THR A 509 2.16 -20.08 -18.69
N THR A 510 2.83 -21.22 -18.86
CA THR A 510 2.50 -22.30 -19.78
C THR A 510 1.11 -22.85 -19.54
#